data_AF-A0A948G3M9-F1
#
_entry.id   AF-A0A948G3M9-F1
#
_cell.length_a   1.000
_cell.length_b   1.000
_cell.length_c   1.000
_cell.angle_alpha   90.00
_cell.angle_beta   90.00
_cell.angle_gamma   90.00
#
_symmetry.space_group_name_H-M   'P 1'
#
loop_
_entity.id
_entity.type
_entity.pdbx_description
1 polymer ?
#
loop_
_entity_poly.entity_id
_entity_poly.type
_entity_poly.pdbx_seq_one_letter_code
_entity_poly.pdbx_strand_id
1 'polypeptide(L)'
;AVSIASGVVEIRKANPKLNIKKLFHSGMVIGRDHMGAMANTLIFAYVGASLSTLLLYNQFGGSWLKFLNFDIVSDEILRSLSGTIGLVLTVPMTAILAAMACIKLPDVPVEIEQVQTETDDSQQTHY
;
A
#
# COMPACT_ATOMS: atom_id res chain seq x y z
N ALA A 1 0.94 0.72 -5.27
CA ALA A 1 0.91 -0.06 -6.54
C ALA A 1 1.55 0.71 -7.70
N VAL A 2 1.13 1.96 -7.95
CA VAL A 2 1.66 2.81 -9.04
C VAL A 2 3.20 2.92 -9.03
N SER A 3 3.82 3.25 -7.89
CA SER A 3 5.28 3.36 -7.78
C SER A 3 6.03 2.05 -8.10
N ILE A 4 5.45 0.90 -7.77
CA ILE A 4 6.05 -0.42 -8.05
C ILE A 4 5.99 -0.70 -9.54
N ALA A 5 4.83 -0.49 -10.16
CA ALA A 5 4.64 -0.70 -11.59
C ALA A 5 5.55 0.23 -12.41
N SER A 6 5.55 1.53 -12.08
CA SER A 6 6.41 2.52 -12.76
C SER A 6 7.89 2.20 -12.59
N GLY A 7 8.34 1.87 -11.37
CA GLY A 7 9.74 1.50 -11.13
C GLY A 7 10.16 0.23 -11.87
N VAL A 8 9.31 -0.79 -11.93
CA VAL A 8 9.58 -2.02 -12.71
C VAL A 8 9.70 -1.72 -14.21
N VAL A 9 8.83 -0.85 -14.75
CA VAL A 9 8.87 -0.41 -16.15
C VAL A 9 10.14 0.41 -16.43
N GLU A 10 10.50 1.32 -15.55
CA GLU A 10 11.69 2.16 -15.69
C GLU A 10 12.98 1.33 -15.66
N ILE A 11 13.07 0.35 -14.76
CA ILE A 11 14.19 -0.60 -14.71
C ILE A 11 14.27 -1.43 -16.01
N ARG A 12 13.13 -1.84 -16.57
CA ARG A 12 13.09 -2.54 -17.87
C ARG A 12 13.54 -1.64 -19.02
N LYS A 13 13.13 -0.37 -19.04
CA LYS A 13 13.56 0.63 -20.04
C LYS A 13 15.06 0.88 -19.98
N ALA A 14 15.61 1.03 -18.78
CA ALA A 14 17.04 1.23 -18.56
C ALA A 14 17.89 0.01 -18.94
N ASN A 15 17.34 -1.21 -18.79
CA ASN A 15 18.05 -2.44 -19.16
C ASN A 15 17.10 -3.48 -19.78
N PRO A 16 16.89 -3.46 -21.11
CA PRO A 16 15.92 -4.33 -21.79
C PRO A 16 16.22 -5.82 -21.63
N LYS A 17 17.50 -6.17 -21.45
CA LYS A 17 17.99 -7.56 -21.30
C LYS A 17 17.82 -8.14 -19.88
N LEU A 18 17.23 -7.40 -18.94
CA LEU A 18 17.01 -7.87 -17.57
C LEU A 18 16.09 -9.10 -17.52
N ASN A 19 16.47 -10.09 -16.72
CA ASN A 19 15.68 -11.29 -16.48
C ASN A 19 14.46 -10.96 -15.59
N ILE A 20 13.33 -11.65 -15.80
CA ILE A 20 12.10 -11.61 -15.00
C ILE A 20 12.39 -11.61 -13.50
N LYS A 21 13.26 -12.52 -13.06
CA LYS A 21 13.56 -12.69 -11.62
C LYS A 21 14.18 -11.43 -11.02
N LYS A 22 15.02 -10.73 -11.77
CA LYS A 22 15.66 -9.48 -11.32
C LYS A 22 14.63 -8.33 -11.32
N LEU A 23 13.77 -8.26 -12.33
CA LEU A 23 12.70 -7.26 -12.40
C LEU A 23 11.70 -7.41 -11.25
N PHE A 24 11.26 -8.65 -10.98
CA PHE A 24 10.41 -8.98 -9.84
C PHE A 24 11.09 -8.63 -8.52
N HIS A 25 12.37 -8.99 -8.35
CA HIS A 25 13.12 -8.66 -7.13
C HIS A 25 13.18 -7.15 -6.91
N SER A 26 13.47 -6.36 -7.95
CA SER A 26 13.47 -4.91 -7.85
C SER A 26 12.09 -4.36 -7.48
N GLY A 27 11.01 -4.85 -8.10
CA GLY A 27 9.64 -4.47 -7.73
C GLY A 27 9.30 -4.81 -6.28
N MET A 28 9.78 -5.95 -5.78
CA MET A 28 9.61 -6.37 -4.38
C MET A 28 10.38 -5.50 -3.41
N VAL A 29 11.60 -5.07 -3.75
CA VAL A 29 12.40 -4.17 -2.91
C VAL A 29 11.71 -2.81 -2.81
N ILE A 30 11.28 -2.24 -3.94
CA ILE A 30 10.54 -0.97 -3.97
C ILE A 30 9.25 -1.06 -3.17
N GLY A 31 8.49 -2.15 -3.34
CA GLY A 31 7.20 -2.31 -2.68
C GLY A 31 7.30 -2.56 -1.17
N ARG A 32 8.32 -3.28 -0.70
CA ARG A 32 8.44 -3.72 0.69
C ARG A 32 8.52 -2.55 1.67
N ASP A 33 9.35 -1.56 1.39
CA ASP A 33 9.60 -0.47 2.35
C ASP A 33 8.38 0.44 2.48
N HIS A 34 7.78 0.81 1.35
CA HIS A 34 6.53 1.57 1.32
C HIS A 34 5.37 0.84 2.01
N MET A 35 5.29 -0.48 1.86
CA MET A 35 4.30 -1.27 2.57
C MET A 35 4.52 -1.37 4.06
N GLY A 36 5.77 -1.50 4.51
CA GLY A 36 6.10 -1.54 5.92
C GLY A 36 5.59 -0.30 6.63
N ALA A 37 5.79 0.87 6.00
CA ALA A 37 5.24 2.13 6.48
C ALA A 37 3.70 2.15 6.50
N MET A 38 3.03 1.77 5.41
CA MET A 38 1.56 1.74 5.33
C MET A 38 0.92 0.76 6.32
N ALA A 39 1.49 -0.43 6.47
CA ALA A 39 1.03 -1.44 7.41
C ALA A 39 1.13 -0.95 8.85
N ASN A 40 2.24 -0.29 9.21
CA ASN A 40 2.41 0.32 10.53
C ASN A 40 1.34 1.39 10.81
N THR A 41 1.01 2.22 9.82
CA THR A 41 -0.08 3.20 9.94
C THR A 41 -1.44 2.52 10.11
N LEU A 42 -1.73 1.44 9.37
CA LEU A 42 -2.99 0.69 9.51
C LEU A 42 -3.12 0.03 10.88
N ILE A 43 -2.03 -0.55 11.40
CA ILE A 43 -2.00 -1.13 12.74
C ILE A 43 -2.34 -0.05 13.78
N PHE A 44 -1.73 1.13 13.67
CA PHE A 44 -2.01 2.24 14.59
C PHE A 44 -3.45 2.74 14.46
N ALA A 45 -3.96 2.90 13.24
CA ALA A 45 -5.34 3.30 13.00
C ALA A 45 -6.34 2.29 13.60
N TYR A 46 -6.05 0.98 13.46
CA TYR A 46 -6.88 -0.09 14.02
C TYR A 46 -6.87 -0.10 15.54
N VAL A 47 -5.69 0.01 16.17
CA VAL A 47 -5.57 0.08 17.63
C VAL A 47 -6.30 1.31 18.16
N GLY A 48 -6.16 2.46 17.49
CA GLY A 48 -6.88 3.69 17.84
C GLY A 48 -8.40 3.55 17.72
N ALA A 49 -8.90 2.93 16.65
CA ALA A 49 -10.32 2.65 16.47
C ALA A 49 -10.86 1.67 17.54
N SER A 50 -10.11 0.60 17.82
CA SER A 50 -10.47 -0.42 18.81
C SER A 50 -10.43 0.10 20.25
N LEU A 51 -9.62 1.13 20.53
CA LEU A 51 -9.55 1.76 21.84
C LEU A 51 -10.89 2.38 22.24
N SER A 52 -11.63 2.98 21.29
CA SER A 52 -12.95 3.54 21.55
C SER A 52 -13.96 2.47 21.97
N THR A 53 -13.97 1.34 21.26
CA THR A 53 -14.79 0.15 21.60
C THR A 53 -14.43 -0.42 22.96
N LEU A 54 -13.14 -0.45 23.30
CA LEU A 54 -12.64 -0.90 24.60
C LEU A 54 -13.08 0.01 25.75
N LEU A 55 -13.02 1.33 25.57
CA LEU A 55 -13.48 2.31 26.57
C LEU A 55 -14.99 2.22 26.79
N LEU A 56 -15.77 2.07 25.71
CA LEU A 56 -17.22 1.90 25.82
C LEU A 56 -17.56 0.63 26.63
N TYR A 57 -16.88 -0.48 26.37
CA TYR A 57 -17.10 -1.73 27.10
C TYR A 57 -16.68 -1.63 28.57
N ASN A 58 -15.57 -0.94 28.87
CA ASN A 58 -15.10 -0.72 30.24
C ASN A 58 -16.17 -0.03 31.11
N GLN A 59 -16.89 0.93 30.54
CA GLN A 59 -17.97 1.65 31.22
C GLN A 59 -19.16 0.75 31.63
N PHE A 60 -19.42 -0.35 30.90
CA PHE A 60 -20.51 -1.27 31.19
C PHE A 60 -20.13 -2.42 32.16
N GLY A 61 -18.92 -2.40 32.74
CA GLY A 61 -18.52 -3.33 33.80
C GLY A 61 -18.36 -4.79 33.36
N GLY A 62 -18.15 -5.04 32.07
CA GLY A 62 -18.06 -6.39 31.51
C GLY A 62 -16.73 -7.09 31.79
N SER A 63 -16.78 -8.42 31.94
CA SER A 63 -15.57 -9.26 32.08
C SER A 63 -14.75 -9.28 30.79
N TRP A 64 -13.42 -9.19 30.88
CA TRP A 64 -12.48 -9.22 29.73
C TRP A 64 -12.70 -10.41 28.79
N LEU A 65 -13.06 -11.58 29.33
CA LEU A 65 -13.34 -12.78 28.55
C LEU A 65 -14.61 -12.65 27.70
N LYS A 66 -15.61 -11.92 28.20
CA LYS A 66 -16.89 -11.71 27.51
C LYS A 66 -16.78 -10.63 26.42
N PHE A 67 -15.81 -9.73 26.53
CA PHE A 67 -15.46 -8.74 25.51
C PHE A 67 -14.89 -9.40 24.25
N LEU A 68 -13.91 -10.29 24.43
CA LEU A 68 -13.25 -10.96 23.32
C LEU A 68 -14.18 -11.90 22.55
N ASN A 69 -15.15 -12.50 23.25
CA ASN A 69 -16.17 -13.36 22.64
C ASN A 69 -17.38 -12.59 22.08
N PHE A 70 -17.35 -11.25 22.12
CA PHE A 70 -18.44 -10.44 21.60
C PHE A 70 -18.34 -10.38 20.08
N ASP A 71 -19.46 -10.60 19.38
CA ASP A 71 -19.50 -10.69 17.92
C ASP A 71 -18.85 -9.47 17.24
N ILE A 72 -19.17 -8.25 17.73
CA ILE A 72 -18.60 -6.99 17.20
C ILE A 72 -17.08 -6.95 17.31
N VAL A 73 -16.51 -7.43 18.42
CA VAL A 73 -15.05 -7.40 18.65
C VAL A 73 -14.36 -8.43 17.77
N SER A 74 -14.94 -9.61 17.66
CA SER A 74 -14.42 -10.67 16.80
C SER A 74 -14.43 -10.26 15.32
N ASP A 75 -15.53 -9.66 14.85
CA ASP A 75 -15.65 -9.16 13.47
C ASP A 75 -14.64 -8.06 13.14
N GLU A 76 -14.44 -7.11 14.05
CA GLU A 76 -13.51 -5.99 13.85
C GLU A 76 -12.05 -6.49 13.76
N ILE A 77 -11.68 -7.45 14.60
CA ILE A 77 -10.36 -8.11 14.58
C ILE A 77 -10.15 -8.85 13.26
N LEU A 78 -11.12 -9.67 12.84
CA LEU A 78 -11.03 -10.43 11.60
C LEU A 78 -10.96 -9.52 10.37
N ARG A 79 -11.77 -8.45 10.35
CA ARG A 79 -11.78 -7.46 9.26
C ARG A 79 -10.43 -6.74 9.13
N SER A 80 -9.84 -6.34 10.25
CA SER A 80 -8.52 -5.68 10.28
C SER A 80 -7.37 -6.59 9.85
N LEU A 81 -7.35 -7.82 10.37
CA LEU A 81 -6.40 -8.85 9.95
C LEU A 81 -6.53 -9.12 8.45
N SER A 82 -7.74 -9.32 7.95
CA SER A 82 -8.00 -9.54 6.53
C SER A 82 -7.52 -8.36 5.68
N GLY A 83 -7.79 -7.13 6.10
CA GLY A 83 -7.37 -5.92 5.40
C GLY A 83 -5.85 -5.76 5.31
N THR A 84 -5.14 -5.99 6.42
CA THR A 84 -3.68 -5.90 6.45
C THR A 84 -3.01 -7.03 5.66
N ILE A 85 -3.53 -8.26 5.74
CA ILE A 85 -3.05 -9.40 4.93
C ILE A 85 -3.28 -9.12 3.43
N GLY A 86 -4.47 -8.65 3.06
CA GLY A 86 -4.78 -8.27 1.67
C GLY A 86 -3.86 -7.17 1.16
N LEU A 87 -3.57 -6.17 2.00
CA LEU A 87 -2.58 -5.15 1.69
C LEU A 87 -1.21 -5.78 1.44
N VAL A 88 -0.67 -6.57 2.39
CA VAL A 88 0.63 -7.27 2.29
C VAL A 88 0.75 -8.14 1.03
N LEU A 89 -0.32 -8.82 0.65
CA LEU A 89 -0.37 -9.67 -0.54
C LEU A 89 -0.47 -8.88 -1.85
N THR A 90 -0.94 -7.64 -1.82
CA THR A 90 -1.11 -6.81 -3.03
C THR A 90 0.22 -6.50 -3.72
N VAL A 91 1.31 -6.35 -2.98
CA VAL A 91 2.63 -6.04 -3.57
C VAL A 91 3.27 -7.21 -4.32
N PRO A 92 3.40 -8.43 -3.76
CA PRO A 92 3.90 -9.54 -4.54
C PRO A 92 3.02 -9.81 -5.77
N MET A 93 1.69 -9.70 -5.64
CA MET A 93 0.77 -9.74 -6.77
C MET A 93 1.11 -8.69 -7.84
N THR A 94 1.23 -7.42 -7.45
CA THR A 94 1.52 -6.31 -8.39
C THR A 94 2.89 -6.46 -9.04
N ALA A 95 3.91 -6.85 -8.28
CA ALA A 95 5.28 -7.02 -8.80
C ALA A 95 5.37 -8.16 -9.82
N ILE A 96 4.66 -9.28 -9.60
CA ILE A 96 4.57 -10.38 -10.57
C ILE A 96 3.87 -9.90 -11.84
N LEU A 97 2.70 -9.27 -11.70
CA LEU A 97 1.91 -8.79 -12.83
C LEU A 97 2.67 -7.77 -13.68
N ALA A 98 3.34 -6.80 -13.04
CA ALA A 98 4.17 -5.81 -13.73
C ALA A 98 5.35 -6.46 -14.47
N ALA A 99 6.05 -7.41 -13.84
CA ALA A 99 7.17 -8.11 -14.47
C ALA A 99 6.73 -8.96 -15.67
N MET A 100 5.55 -9.58 -15.61
CA MET A 100 4.96 -10.32 -16.72
C MET A 100 4.48 -9.39 -17.84
N ALA A 101 3.81 -8.28 -17.52
CA ALA A 101 3.30 -7.32 -18.48
C ALA A 101 4.43 -6.68 -19.32
N CYS A 102 5.53 -6.24 -18.68
CA CYS A 102 6.69 -5.65 -19.36
C CYS A 102 7.38 -6.55 -20.39
N ILE A 103 7.18 -7.87 -20.33
CA ILE A 103 7.77 -8.81 -21.29
C ILE A 103 6.84 -9.07 -22.46
N LYS A 104 5.54 -9.02 -22.19
CA LYS A 104 4.50 -9.29 -23.19
C LYS A 104 4.24 -8.07 -24.07
N LEU A 105 4.53 -6.86 -23.57
CA LEU A 105 4.40 -5.59 -24.29
C LEU A 105 5.72 -4.80 -24.21
N PRO A 106 6.66 -5.01 -25.16
CA PRO A 106 7.91 -4.27 -25.24
C PRO A 106 7.76 -2.74 -25.44
N ASP A 107 6.61 -2.26 -25.93
CA ASP A 107 6.33 -0.85 -26.24
C ASP A 107 5.10 -0.32 -25.49
N VAL A 108 5.16 -0.25 -24.16
CA VAL A 108 4.19 0.56 -23.41
C VAL A 108 4.80 1.94 -23.14
N PRO A 109 4.46 2.98 -23.93
CA PRO A 109 4.72 4.35 -23.54
C PRO A 109 3.96 4.59 -22.22
N VAL A 110 4.71 4.91 -21.18
CA VAL A 110 4.14 5.31 -19.90
C VAL A 110 3.76 6.76 -20.12
N GLU A 111 2.46 7.04 -20.26
CA GLU A 111 1.96 8.40 -20.09
C GLU A 111 2.26 8.76 -18.64
N ILE A 112 3.36 9.48 -18.44
CA ILE A 112 3.64 10.07 -17.14
C ILE A 112 2.59 11.15 -17.01
N GLU A 113 1.52 10.83 -16.29
CA GLU A 113 0.65 11.85 -15.74
C GLU A 113 1.56 12.76 -14.93
N GLN A 114 1.89 13.90 -15.55
CA GLN A 114 2.66 14.96 -14.96
C GLN A 114 1.86 15.37 -13.74
N VAL A 115 2.29 14.97 -12.54
CA VAL A 115 1.89 15.66 -11.32
C VAL A 115 2.13 17.13 -11.62
N GLN A 116 1.04 17.90 -11.64
CA GLN A 116 1.01 19.32 -11.93
C GLN A 116 2.24 19.97 -11.29
N THR A 117 3.11 20.48 -12.14
CA THR A 117 3.93 21.63 -11.83
C THR A 117 2.97 22.77 -11.47
N GLU A 118 2.52 22.83 -10.22
CA GLU A 118 2.29 24.11 -9.58
C GLU A 118 3.67 24.64 -9.18
N THR A 119 4.38 25.09 -10.21
CA THR A 119 5.33 26.17 -10.06
C THR A 119 4.49 27.42 -9.87
N ASP A 120 4.09 27.71 -8.64
CA ASP A 120 3.68 29.07 -8.30
C ASP A 120 4.61 29.58 -7.20
N ASP A 121 5.76 30.09 -7.66
CA ASP A 121 6.46 31.08 -6.90
C ASP A 121 6.80 32.24 -7.84
N SER A 122 6.05 33.33 -7.66
CA SER A 122 6.45 34.72 -7.91
C SER A 122 6.78 35.14 -9.35
N GLN A 123 5.75 35.59 -10.08
CA GLN A 123 5.86 36.77 -10.95
C GLN A 123 4.82 37.83 -10.57
N GLN A 124 5.28 38.71 -9.69
CA GLN A 124 4.88 40.08 -9.51
C GLN A 124 4.90 40.85 -10.86
N THR A 125 3.81 41.53 -11.27
CA THR A 125 3.78 42.92 -11.84
C THR A 125 2.44 43.28 -12.53
N HIS A 126 1.93 44.49 -12.22
CA HIS A 126 0.84 45.26 -12.87
C HIS A 126 -0.59 44.69 -12.69
N TYR A 127 -1.56 45.35 -12.04
CA TYR A 127 -1.96 46.76 -12.04
C TYR A 127 -2.58 47.17 -10.70
#